data_AF-A0A847FRV0-F1
#
_entry.id   AF-A0A847FRV0-F1
#
_cell.length_a   1.000
_cell.length_b   1.000
_cell.length_c   1.000
_cell.angle_alpha   90.00
_cell.angle_beta   90.00
_cell.angle_gamma   90.00
#
_symmetry.space_group_name_H-M   'P 1'
#
loop_
_entity.id
_entity.type
_entity.pdbx_description
1 polymer ?
#
loop_
_entity_poly.entity_id
_entity_poly.type
_entity_poly.pdbx_seq_one_letter_code
_entity_poly.pdbx_strand_id
1 'polypeptide(L)'
;MEPTIVAGGPLLLVGLDFFGDPFALSGGWTEENEIGRLWQRFMAYLAAHPRRIRHMTTEAVMYEVHIEHEETAETGEREVFVGLEVDRLEDVPVELVVKVLPPVPYAVFSLRGDEILSDWNQTIYAAWLPGSGCEVPYNYVVERYDERFKGVQQIAESMLEILVPIRPREPGP
;
A
#
# COMPACT_ATOMS: atom_id res chain seq x y z
N MET A 1 10.68 7.93 -14.10
CA MET A 1 9.61 8.52 -13.28
C MET A 1 10.27 9.24 -12.13
N GLU A 2 9.97 10.53 -11.94
CA GLU A 2 10.52 11.30 -10.80
C GLU A 2 9.47 11.35 -9.69
N PRO A 3 9.82 11.02 -8.43
CA PRO A 3 8.88 11.11 -7.33
C PRO A 3 8.76 12.53 -6.79
N THR A 4 7.62 12.80 -6.16
CA THR A 4 7.49 13.95 -5.26
C THR A 4 7.86 13.51 -3.85
N ILE A 5 8.77 14.24 -3.20
CA ILE A 5 9.09 13.99 -1.80
C ILE A 5 8.09 14.72 -0.91
N VAL A 6 7.39 13.98 -0.07
CA VAL A 6 6.43 14.52 0.89
C VAL A 6 6.93 14.25 2.31
N ALA A 7 6.75 15.22 3.21
CA ALA A 7 6.89 14.96 4.63
C ALA A 7 5.80 13.97 5.04
N GLY A 8 6.15 12.89 5.76
CA GLY A 8 5.16 11.95 6.26
C GLY A 8 4.88 12.18 7.74
N GLY A 9 3.59 12.30 8.05
CA GLY A 9 3.09 12.05 9.40
C GLY A 9 2.93 10.56 9.65
N PRO A 10 2.60 10.15 10.88
CA PRO A 10 2.21 8.77 11.14
C PRO A 10 0.93 8.45 10.36
N LEU A 11 0.89 7.34 9.63
CA LEU A 11 -0.34 6.83 9.03
C LEU A 11 -0.94 5.78 9.96
N LEU A 12 -2.17 6.02 10.39
CA LEU A 12 -2.93 5.10 11.22
C LEU A 12 -4.01 4.45 10.36
N LEU A 13 -3.83 3.18 10.04
CA LEU A 13 -4.68 2.45 9.11
C LEU A 13 -5.49 1.38 9.83
N VAL A 14 -6.75 1.23 9.43
CA VAL A 14 -7.66 0.20 9.94
C VAL A 14 -8.24 -0.58 8.77
N GLY A 15 -8.18 -1.91 8.82
CA GLY A 15 -8.55 -2.73 7.67
C GLY A 15 -8.39 -4.22 7.90
N LEU A 16 -8.12 -4.96 6.82
CA LEU A 16 -7.89 -6.40 6.82
C LEU A 16 -6.49 -6.71 6.30
N ASP A 17 -5.92 -7.81 6.75
CA ASP A 17 -4.66 -8.35 6.26
C ASP A 17 -4.80 -9.77 5.69
N PHE A 18 -3.78 -10.13 4.92
CA PHE A 18 -3.49 -11.45 4.40
C PHE A 18 -2.00 -11.70 4.61
N PHE A 19 -1.63 -12.91 5.04
CA PHE A 19 -0.24 -13.37 5.10
C PHE A 19 -0.13 -14.70 4.34
N GLY A 20 0.82 -14.78 3.42
CA GLY A 20 1.07 -15.95 2.59
C GLY A 20 1.63 -15.56 1.22
N ASP A 21 1.56 -16.47 0.24
CA ASP A 21 1.87 -16.14 -1.14
C ASP A 21 0.65 -15.47 -1.82
N PRO A 22 0.70 -14.16 -2.10
CA PRO A 22 -0.43 -13.46 -2.68
C PRO A 22 -0.75 -13.88 -4.12
N PHE A 23 0.20 -14.53 -4.81
CA PHE A 23 0.09 -14.95 -6.20
C PHE A 23 -0.07 -16.46 -6.37
N ALA A 24 -0.28 -17.20 -5.27
CA ALA A 24 -0.47 -18.65 -5.30
C ALA A 24 -1.61 -19.10 -6.22
N LEU A 25 -2.63 -18.25 -6.41
CA LEU A 25 -3.82 -18.55 -7.22
C LEU A 25 -3.79 -17.91 -8.62
N SER A 26 -3.29 -16.68 -8.76
CA SER A 26 -3.14 -15.98 -10.05
C SER A 26 -2.17 -14.79 -9.94
N GLY A 27 -1.77 -14.20 -11.07
CA GLY A 27 -0.82 -13.09 -11.11
C GLY A 27 -1.34 -11.77 -10.50
N GLY A 28 -0.49 -10.75 -10.43
CA GLY A 28 -0.88 -9.41 -9.96
C GLY A 28 -1.97 -8.76 -10.82
N TRP A 29 -2.64 -7.76 -10.26
CA TRP A 29 -3.70 -6.97 -10.92
C TRP A 29 -4.90 -7.78 -11.44
N THR A 30 -5.22 -8.88 -10.74
CA THR A 30 -6.43 -9.66 -10.96
C THR A 30 -7.29 -9.64 -9.69
N GLU A 31 -8.60 -9.85 -9.83
CA GLU A 31 -9.49 -10.04 -8.68
C GLU A 31 -9.42 -11.47 -8.12
N GLU A 32 -8.75 -12.38 -8.83
CA GLU A 32 -8.72 -13.81 -8.53
C GLU A 32 -7.52 -14.22 -7.68
N ASN A 33 -6.56 -13.32 -7.45
CA ASN A 33 -5.45 -13.54 -6.53
C ASN A 33 -5.88 -13.22 -5.08
N GLU A 34 -5.00 -13.50 -4.10
CA GLU A 34 -5.37 -13.30 -2.70
C GLU A 34 -5.53 -11.82 -2.33
N ILE A 35 -4.88 -10.90 -3.04
CA ILE A 35 -5.04 -9.45 -2.89
C ILE A 35 -6.43 -9.01 -3.35
N GLY A 36 -6.87 -9.48 -4.52
CA GLY A 36 -8.21 -9.24 -5.05
C GLY A 36 -9.30 -9.76 -4.11
N ARG A 37 -9.11 -10.97 -3.56
CA ARG A 37 -10.01 -11.54 -2.55
C ARG A 37 -10.01 -10.73 -1.25
N LEU A 38 -8.85 -10.23 -0.82
CA LEU A 38 -8.72 -9.36 0.35
C LEU A 38 -9.52 -8.07 0.16
N TRP A 39 -9.39 -7.41 -0.99
CA TRP A 39 -10.20 -6.24 -1.36
C TRP A 39 -11.69 -6.54 -1.38
N GLN A 40 -12.11 -7.64 -2.02
CA GLN A 40 -13.53 -8.04 -2.05
C GLN A 40 -14.10 -8.23 -0.64
N ARG A 41 -13.34 -8.88 0.26
CA ARG A 41 -13.73 -9.06 1.67
C ARG A 41 -13.85 -7.72 2.39
N PHE A 42 -12.89 -6.82 2.20
CA PHE A 42 -12.92 -5.51 2.85
C PHE A 42 -14.08 -4.64 2.34
N MET A 43 -14.32 -4.60 1.04
CA MET A 43 -15.44 -3.86 0.45
C MET A 43 -16.80 -4.43 0.89
N ALA A 44 -16.94 -5.75 0.98
CA ALA A 44 -18.14 -6.39 1.52
C ALA A 44 -18.36 -6.02 2.99
N TYR A 45 -17.28 -5.98 3.79
CA TYR A 45 -17.35 -5.54 5.19
C TYR A 45 -17.84 -4.10 5.30
N LEU A 46 -17.27 -3.16 4.54
CA LEU A 46 -17.69 -1.76 4.54
C LEU A 46 -19.15 -1.59 4.11
N ALA A 47 -19.59 -2.34 3.08
CA ALA A 47 -20.97 -2.31 2.61
C ALA A 47 -21.96 -2.82 3.67
N ALA A 48 -21.61 -3.87 4.41
CA ALA A 48 -22.41 -4.40 5.51
C ALA A 48 -22.39 -3.49 6.76
N HIS A 49 -21.34 -2.68 6.91
CA HIS A 49 -21.05 -1.93 8.13
C HIS A 49 -20.57 -0.48 7.87
N PRO A 50 -21.35 0.37 7.18
CA PRO A 50 -20.89 1.65 6.61
C PRO A 50 -20.44 2.73 7.60
N ARG A 51 -20.57 2.50 8.91
CA ARG A 51 -20.15 3.44 9.97
C ARG A 51 -19.36 2.77 11.08
N ARG A 52 -18.86 1.56 10.82
CA ARG A 52 -18.24 0.74 11.85
C ARG A 52 -16.80 1.13 12.13
N ILE A 53 -16.09 1.63 11.14
CA ILE A 53 -14.79 2.29 11.30
C ILE A 53 -15.06 3.76 11.63
N ARG A 54 -14.58 4.22 12.79
CA ARG A 54 -14.77 5.60 13.26
C ARG A 54 -13.55 6.45 12.91
N HIS A 55 -13.74 7.76 12.89
CA HIS A 55 -12.67 8.76 12.74
C HIS A 55 -11.85 8.65 11.46
N MET A 56 -12.49 8.18 10.38
CA MET A 56 -11.86 8.15 9.07
C MET A 56 -11.46 9.56 8.63
N THR A 57 -10.23 9.70 8.14
CA THR A 57 -9.77 10.99 7.58
C THR A 57 -10.52 11.34 6.30
N THR A 58 -10.85 10.31 5.51
CA THR A 58 -11.67 10.39 4.31
C THR A 58 -12.20 9.00 3.92
N GLU A 59 -13.38 8.93 3.30
CA GLU A 59 -13.93 7.71 2.68
C GLU A 59 -13.43 7.52 1.24
N ALA A 60 -12.80 8.55 0.65
CA ALA A 60 -12.41 8.56 -0.76
C ALA A 60 -11.01 8.00 -1.03
N VAL A 61 -10.24 7.71 0.01
CA VAL A 61 -8.86 7.22 -0.11
C VAL A 61 -8.73 5.90 0.63
N MET A 62 -8.22 4.89 -0.06
CA MET A 62 -7.91 3.58 0.49
C MET A 62 -6.45 3.24 0.25
N TYR A 63 -5.93 2.34 1.08
CA TYR A 63 -4.52 1.98 1.10
C TYR A 63 -4.38 0.47 0.95
N GLU A 64 -3.42 0.06 0.13
CA GLU A 64 -2.84 -1.28 0.14
C GLU A 64 -1.40 -1.18 0.64
N VAL A 65 -0.98 -2.05 1.55
CA VAL A 65 0.38 -2.03 2.09
C VAL A 65 0.97 -3.41 1.93
N HIS A 66 2.08 -3.49 1.20
CA HIS A 66 2.90 -4.69 1.09
C HIS A 66 4.00 -4.61 2.14
N ILE A 67 4.10 -5.62 2.99
CA ILE A 67 5.09 -5.69 4.07
C ILE A 67 5.87 -6.98 3.93
N GLU A 68 7.19 -6.85 3.82
CA GLU A 68 8.11 -7.99 3.82
C GLU A 68 8.63 -8.25 5.24
N HIS A 69 8.59 -9.52 5.63
CA HIS A 69 9.08 -10.03 6.90
C HIS A 69 10.43 -10.71 6.70
N GLU A 70 11.13 -11.04 7.80
CA GLU A 70 12.46 -11.68 7.73
C GLU A 70 12.43 -12.98 6.91
N GLU A 71 11.34 -13.75 7.00
CA GLU A 71 11.16 -15.01 6.28
C GLU A 71 10.73 -14.86 4.82
N THR A 72 10.35 -13.65 4.38
CA THR A 72 9.81 -13.43 3.03
C THR A 72 10.81 -13.81 1.94
N ALA A 73 12.09 -13.56 2.14
CA ALA A 73 13.13 -13.91 1.17
C ALA A 73 13.29 -15.43 0.97
N GLU A 74 12.97 -16.23 1.98
CA GLU A 74 13.10 -17.69 1.96
C GLU A 74 11.81 -18.38 1.51
N THR A 75 10.67 -17.86 1.96
CA THR A 75 9.35 -18.48 1.76
C THR A 75 8.60 -17.94 0.55
N GLY A 76 8.87 -16.69 0.15
CA GLY A 76 8.04 -15.93 -0.77
C GLY A 76 6.74 -15.41 -0.16
N GLU A 77 6.46 -15.75 1.10
CA GLU A 77 5.27 -15.29 1.83
C GLU A 77 5.47 -13.87 2.33
N ARG A 78 4.43 -13.06 2.25
CA ARG A 78 4.45 -11.66 2.70
C ARG A 78 3.09 -11.26 3.21
N GLU A 79 3.08 -10.14 3.90
CA GLU A 79 1.84 -9.56 4.38
C GLU A 79 1.32 -8.52 3.39
N VAL A 80 0.04 -8.60 3.09
CA VAL A 80 -0.70 -7.57 2.36
C VAL A 80 -1.83 -7.08 3.24
N PHE A 81 -1.89 -5.78 3.47
CA PHE A 81 -2.95 -5.11 4.21
C PHE A 81 -3.75 -4.21 3.28
N VAL A 82 -5.08 -4.17 3.42
CA VAL A 82 -5.94 -3.17 2.77
C VAL A 82 -6.78 -2.45 3.82
N GLY A 83 -6.93 -1.13 3.69
CA GLY A 83 -7.63 -0.38 4.71
C GLY A 83 -7.88 1.09 4.41
N LEU A 84 -8.39 1.77 5.42
CA LEU A 84 -8.70 3.20 5.44
C LEU A 84 -7.83 3.88 6.50
N GLU A 85 -7.49 5.15 6.26
CA GLU A 85 -6.81 5.98 7.25
C GLU A 85 -7.82 6.55 8.26
N VAL A 86 -7.43 6.56 9.55
CA VAL A 86 -8.18 7.16 10.65
C VAL A 86 -7.29 8.14 11.42
N ASP A 87 -7.87 9.20 11.99
CA ASP A 87 -7.09 10.15 12.80
C ASP A 87 -6.81 9.63 14.23
N ARG A 88 -7.63 8.69 14.73
CA ARG A 88 -7.49 8.06 16.04
C ARG A 88 -8.20 6.71 16.13
N LEU A 89 -7.71 5.85 17.01
CA LEU A 89 -8.34 4.56 17.30
C LEU A 89 -9.46 4.73 18.33
N GLU A 90 -10.64 4.23 17.99
CA GLU A 90 -11.78 4.12 18.90
C GLU A 90 -12.65 2.94 18.50
N ASP A 91 -12.96 2.05 19.44
CA ASP A 91 -13.87 0.92 19.28
C ASP A 91 -13.61 0.07 18.01
N VAL A 92 -12.34 -0.15 17.64
CA VAL A 92 -11.97 -0.94 16.45
C VAL A 92 -12.56 -2.35 16.55
N PRO A 93 -13.26 -2.86 15.52
CA PRO A 93 -13.80 -4.22 15.50
C PRO A 93 -12.71 -5.28 15.66
N VAL A 94 -13.04 -6.39 16.30
CA VAL A 94 -12.09 -7.51 16.52
C VAL A 94 -11.70 -8.20 15.21
N GLU A 95 -12.54 -8.08 14.19
CA GLU A 95 -12.33 -8.64 12.86
C GLU A 95 -11.35 -7.83 12.01
N LEU A 96 -11.02 -6.60 12.44
CA LEU A 96 -10.11 -5.70 11.74
C LEU A 96 -8.76 -5.62 12.45
N VAL A 97 -7.72 -5.36 11.66
CA VAL A 97 -6.37 -5.11 12.14
C VAL A 97 -6.01 -3.63 12.00
N VAL A 98 -5.05 -3.21 12.82
CA VAL A 98 -4.54 -1.83 12.82
C VAL A 98 -3.07 -1.83 12.42
N LYS A 99 -2.71 -0.93 11.51
CA LYS A 99 -1.31 -0.62 11.18
C LYS A 99 -0.98 0.81 11.58
N VAL A 100 0.08 0.95 12.38
CA VAL A 100 0.63 2.26 12.74
C VAL A 100 1.94 2.40 11.97
N LEU A 101 1.90 3.07 10.82
CA LEU A 101 3.10 3.28 10.02
C LEU A 101 3.92 4.43 10.63
N PRO A 102 5.25 4.27 10.74
CA PRO A 102 6.11 5.24 11.37
C PRO A 102 6.13 6.58 10.61
N PRO A 103 6.27 7.71 11.30
CA PRO A 103 6.36 9.02 10.66
C PRO A 103 7.71 9.18 9.93
N VAL A 104 7.70 8.96 8.62
CA VAL A 104 8.87 9.15 7.75
C VAL A 104 8.50 9.87 6.46
N PRO A 105 9.42 10.62 5.83
CA PRO A 105 9.19 11.13 4.49
C PRO A 105 8.91 9.98 3.49
N TYR A 106 8.10 10.27 2.49
CA TYR A 106 7.80 9.33 1.40
C TYR A 106 8.26 9.89 0.06
N ALA A 107 8.83 9.04 -0.78
CA ALA A 107 8.92 9.27 -2.21
C ALA A 107 7.61 8.79 -2.85
N VAL A 108 6.85 9.71 -3.43
CA VAL A 108 5.54 9.45 -4.03
C VAL A 108 5.65 9.39 -5.54
N PHE A 109 5.35 8.23 -6.11
CA PHE A 109 5.34 7.98 -7.55
C PHE A 109 3.89 7.86 -8.02
N SER A 110 3.46 8.72 -8.94
CA SER A 110 2.11 8.62 -9.53
C SER A 110 2.17 7.76 -10.79
N LEU A 111 1.51 6.59 -10.76
CA LEU A 111 1.42 5.65 -11.88
C LEU A 111 0.11 5.87 -12.63
N ARG A 112 0.16 6.02 -13.95
CA ARG A 112 -1.02 6.21 -14.81
C ARG A 112 -1.15 5.10 -15.84
N GLY A 113 -2.37 4.64 -16.07
CA GLY A 113 -2.63 3.70 -17.17
C GLY A 113 -1.79 2.43 -17.03
N ASP A 114 -1.15 2.04 -18.13
CA ASP A 114 -0.30 0.85 -18.20
C ASP A 114 0.92 0.90 -17.26
N GLU A 115 1.32 2.07 -16.74
CA GLU A 115 2.37 2.17 -15.73
C GLU A 115 1.99 1.41 -14.45
N ILE A 116 0.69 1.32 -14.14
CA ILE A 116 0.16 0.55 -13.00
C ILE A 116 0.48 -0.94 -13.16
N LEU A 117 0.38 -1.46 -14.38
CA LEU A 117 0.65 -2.87 -14.72
C LEU A 117 2.14 -3.16 -14.93
N SER A 118 2.96 -2.12 -14.99
CA SER A 118 4.40 -2.25 -15.22
C SER A 118 5.14 -2.78 -13.99
N ASP A 119 6.39 -3.21 -14.19
CA ASP A 119 7.30 -3.50 -13.09
C ASP A 119 7.84 -2.18 -12.49
N TRP A 120 6.96 -1.48 -11.78
CA TRP A 120 7.32 -0.26 -11.08
C TRP A 120 8.34 -0.53 -9.96
N ASN A 121 8.39 -1.76 -9.42
CA ASN A 121 9.41 -2.17 -8.46
C ASN A 121 10.81 -2.03 -9.05
N GLN A 122 11.03 -2.57 -10.26
CA GLN A 122 12.30 -2.39 -10.96
C GLN A 122 12.62 -0.91 -11.20
N THR A 123 11.64 -0.12 -11.63
CA THR A 123 11.82 1.32 -11.90
C THR A 123 12.21 2.09 -10.64
N ILE A 124 11.58 1.80 -9.51
CA ILE A 124 11.82 2.53 -8.26
C ILE A 124 13.10 2.03 -7.58
N TYR A 125 13.21 0.73 -7.30
CA TYR A 125 14.27 0.19 -6.46
C TYR A 125 15.59 -0.02 -7.22
N ALA A 126 15.54 -0.41 -8.49
CA ALA A 126 16.76 -0.67 -9.27
C ALA A 126 17.25 0.56 -10.05
N ALA A 127 16.36 1.44 -10.52
CA ALA A 127 16.76 2.59 -11.33
C ALA A 127 16.82 3.91 -10.54
N TRP A 128 15.79 4.26 -9.77
CA TRP A 128 15.75 5.55 -9.06
C TRP A 128 16.51 5.54 -7.72
N LEU A 129 16.21 4.58 -6.85
CA LEU A 129 16.70 4.55 -5.46
C LEU A 129 18.24 4.60 -5.34
N PRO A 130 19.04 3.91 -6.18
CA PRO A 130 20.50 3.93 -6.03
C PRO A 130 21.11 5.33 -6.15
N GLY A 131 20.56 6.17 -7.05
CA GLY A 131 21.01 7.53 -7.32
C GLY A 131 20.28 8.62 -6.53
N SER A 132 19.25 8.27 -5.75
CA SER A 132 18.39 9.24 -5.05
C SER A 132 19.03 9.96 -3.86
N GLY A 133 20.18 9.47 -3.35
CA GLY A 133 20.76 9.91 -2.08
C GLY A 133 19.93 9.49 -0.85
N CYS A 134 18.91 8.66 -1.04
CA CYS A 134 18.04 8.15 0.01
C CYS A 134 18.21 6.63 0.19
N GLU A 135 17.67 6.12 1.28
CA GLU A 135 17.51 4.69 1.53
C GLU A 135 16.11 4.43 2.11
N VAL A 136 15.69 3.16 2.06
CA VAL A 136 14.38 2.71 2.54
C VAL A 136 14.54 2.16 3.96
N PRO A 137 14.01 2.84 5.00
CA PRO A 137 14.25 2.46 6.38
C PRO A 137 13.36 1.31 6.88
N TYR A 138 12.33 0.92 6.11
CA TYR A 138 11.36 -0.10 6.49
C TYR A 138 10.99 -0.95 5.28
N ASN A 139 10.77 -2.24 5.52
CA ASN A 139 10.42 -3.22 4.50
C ASN A 139 8.92 -3.19 4.17
N TYR A 140 8.39 -2.01 3.83
CA TYR A 140 7.03 -1.88 3.32
C TYR A 140 6.94 -0.84 2.21
N VAL A 141 5.93 -1.01 1.37
CA VAL A 141 5.51 -0.02 0.36
C VAL A 141 4.01 0.15 0.45
N VAL A 142 3.55 1.38 0.26
CA VAL A 142 2.13 1.73 0.36
C VAL A 142 1.63 2.12 -1.03
N GLU A 143 0.57 1.48 -1.47
CA GLU A 143 -0.21 1.91 -2.64
C GLU A 143 -1.42 2.71 -2.14
N ARG A 144 -1.60 3.91 -2.69
CA ARG A 144 -2.70 4.81 -2.34
C ARG A 144 -3.66 4.93 -3.51
N TYR A 145 -4.90 4.54 -3.23
CA TYR A 145 -6.03 4.57 -4.15
C TYR A 145 -6.93 5.73 -3.79
N ASP A 146 -7.22 6.60 -4.74
CA ASP A 146 -8.24 7.63 -4.60
C ASP A 146 -9.23 7.60 -5.77
N GLU A 147 -10.08 8.61 -5.88
CA GLU A 147 -11.09 8.73 -6.94
C GLU A 147 -10.54 8.63 -8.38
N ARG A 148 -9.22 8.81 -8.56
CA ARG A 148 -8.55 8.69 -9.85
C ARG A 148 -8.30 7.23 -10.25
N PHE A 149 -8.39 6.27 -9.32
CA PHE A 149 -8.40 4.84 -9.64
C PHE A 149 -9.81 4.38 -10.00
N LYS A 150 -9.99 3.86 -11.22
CA LYS A 150 -11.31 3.49 -11.78
C LYS A 150 -11.59 1.98 -11.73
N GLY A 151 -10.71 1.22 -11.09
CA GLY A 151 -10.78 -0.24 -11.00
C GLY A 151 -9.93 -0.95 -12.05
N VAL A 152 -9.69 -2.24 -11.82
CA VAL A 152 -8.79 -3.07 -12.64
C VAL A 152 -9.26 -3.23 -14.09
N GLN A 153 -10.55 -3.04 -14.37
CA GLN A 153 -11.11 -3.08 -15.73
C GLN A 153 -10.97 -1.75 -16.49
N GLN A 154 -10.62 -0.66 -15.79
CA GLN A 154 -10.48 0.69 -16.35
C GLN A 154 -9.07 1.25 -16.07
N ILE A 155 -8.05 0.39 -16.09
CA ILE A 155 -6.67 0.75 -15.75
C ILE A 155 -6.13 1.86 -16.64
N ALA A 156 -6.41 1.84 -17.95
CA ALA A 156 -5.94 2.84 -18.90
C ALA A 156 -6.31 4.30 -18.52
N GLU A 157 -7.41 4.48 -17.79
CA GLU A 157 -7.90 5.78 -17.31
C GLU A 157 -7.62 6.00 -15.82
N SER A 158 -7.00 5.02 -15.16
CA SER A 158 -6.74 5.01 -13.73
C SER A 158 -5.40 5.66 -13.40
N MET A 159 -5.34 6.17 -12.18
CA MET A 159 -4.09 6.57 -11.54
C MET A 159 -4.08 6.08 -10.09
N LEU A 160 -2.92 5.65 -9.62
CA LEU A 160 -2.65 5.38 -8.21
C LEU A 160 -1.28 5.92 -7.84
N GLU A 161 -1.01 6.00 -6.54
CA GLU A 161 0.29 6.44 -6.05
C GLU A 161 1.01 5.35 -5.28
N ILE A 162 2.31 5.19 -5.54
CA ILE A 162 3.22 4.35 -4.76
C ILE A 162 3.99 5.26 -3.81
N LEU A 163 3.87 5.02 -2.52
CA LEU A 163 4.54 5.74 -1.45
C LEU A 163 5.62 4.82 -0.88
N VAL A 164 6.88 5.15 -1.17
CA VAL A 164 8.04 4.43 -0.63
C VAL A 164 8.59 5.21 0.56
N PRO A 165 8.66 4.62 1.77
CA PRO A 165 9.25 5.30 2.92
C PRO A 165 10.74 5.53 2.65
N ILE A 166 11.22 6.73 2.93
CA ILE A 166 12.61 7.10 2.69
C ILE A 166 13.22 7.85 3.87
N ARG A 167 14.55 7.75 3.98
CA ARG A 167 15.37 8.66 4.78
C ARG A 167 16.64 9.02 4.01
N PRO A 168 17.33 10.13 4.34
CA PRO A 168 18.64 10.43 3.79
C PRO A 168 19.59 9.26 4.03
N ARG A 169 20.36 8.87 3.01
CA ARG A 169 21.40 7.85 3.16
C ARG A 169 22.52 8.43 4.02
N GLU A 170 22.89 7.74 5.09
CA GLU A 170 24.04 8.15 5.87
C GLU A 170 25.30 8.02 5.01
N PRO A 171 26.25 8.98 5.09
CA PRO A 171 27.56 8.78 4.48
C PRO A 171 28.16 7.53 5.12
N GLY A 172 28.59 6.57 4.28
CA GLY A 172 29.29 5.39 4.78
C GLY A 172 30.51 5.78 5.62
N PRO A 173 30.93 4.92 6.57
CA PRO A 173 32.10 5.15 7.39
C PRO A 173 33.40 5.29 6.58
#